data_AF-A0A0X8D3V8-F1
#
_entry.id   AF-A0A0X8D3V8-F1
#
_cell.length_a   1.000
_cell.length_b   1.000
_cell.length_c   1.000
_cell.angle_alpha   90.00
_cell.angle_beta   90.00
_cell.angle_gamma   90.00
#
_symmetry.space_group_name_H-M   'P 1'
#
loop_
_entity.id
_entity.type
_entity.pdbx_description
1 polymer ?
#
loop_
_entity_poly.entity_id
_entity_poly.type
_entity_poly.pdbx_seq_one_letter_code
_entity_poly.pdbx_strand_id
1 'polypeptide(L)'
;MDSRIIAGVDIGNSSTEVALACVGNGRVEFLSQYLVKTTGVKGTVDNVLGIRQALKEAAGMAGVSFSEIAALYLNDAVPVIGDLAMDVISETVITESSMIGHNPDTPGGTGLGIGTTVQLDELPDTCDGQDYIVVIPEGTDYEWAAVEVALPGHVIRTLSNPYGLATVFGLTPEETKRIAPIARALVGNRSAVVIRTPQGEVIERKVEAGRITFHGQRNKVEVSINDGADIIMQGMERAGQLLDAVGEAGTNVGGMLNGLRQNLADATGQPFDAITIGDLLAVDAMIPVSVSGAIAGELSMESGVAIASMVKTGRVPVQKVAQAAVKAFEKMATQVKA
;
A
#
# COMPACT_ATOMS: atom_id res chain seq x y z
N MET A 1 21.65 32.07 -42.75
CA MET A 1 21.57 30.77 -42.08
C MET A 1 20.12 30.37 -42.12
N ASP A 2 19.80 29.24 -42.74
CA ASP A 2 18.41 28.85 -42.98
C ASP A 2 17.73 28.44 -41.68
N SER A 3 16.47 28.88 -41.50
CA SER A 3 15.60 28.42 -40.42
C SER A 3 15.32 26.93 -40.60
N ARG A 4 15.34 26.16 -39.50
CA ARG A 4 15.11 24.71 -39.51
C ARG A 4 14.08 24.34 -38.45
N ILE A 5 13.20 23.40 -38.79
CA ILE A 5 12.27 22.83 -37.83
C ILE A 5 12.97 21.67 -37.12
N ILE A 6 12.92 21.68 -35.79
CA ILE A 6 13.46 20.62 -34.94
C ILE A 6 12.36 20.08 -34.03
N ALA A 7 12.54 18.84 -33.59
CA ALA A 7 11.65 18.16 -32.67
C ALA A 7 12.42 17.76 -31.40
N GLY A 8 12.00 18.25 -30.25
CA GLY A 8 12.43 17.78 -28.94
C GLY A 8 11.49 16.67 -28.45
N VAL A 9 12.04 15.57 -27.96
CA VAL A 9 11.31 14.40 -27.47
C VAL A 9 11.74 14.11 -26.03
N ASP A 10 10.81 14.19 -25.10
CA ASP A 10 10.99 13.74 -23.72
C ASP A 10 10.26 12.42 -23.49
N ILE A 11 11.01 11.38 -23.17
CA ILE A 11 10.47 10.09 -22.77
C ILE A 11 10.39 10.06 -21.24
N GLY A 12 9.21 10.30 -20.69
CA GLY A 12 8.89 10.13 -19.28
C GLY A 12 8.46 8.69 -18.95
N ASN A 13 8.31 8.40 -17.66
CA ASN A 13 7.78 7.10 -17.20
C ASN A 13 6.31 6.91 -17.57
N SER A 14 5.53 8.01 -17.58
CA SER A 14 4.08 7.99 -17.82
C SER A 14 3.70 8.65 -19.14
N SER A 15 4.35 9.77 -19.50
CA SER A 15 4.12 10.51 -20.74
C SER A 15 5.35 10.49 -21.64
N THR A 16 5.11 10.40 -22.94
CA THR A 16 6.10 10.74 -23.98
C THR A 16 5.65 12.01 -24.65
N GLU A 17 6.49 13.04 -24.61
CA GLU A 17 6.14 14.41 -24.99
C GLU A 17 7.01 14.85 -26.17
N VAL A 18 6.40 15.56 -27.11
CA VAL A 18 7.09 16.11 -28.28
C VAL A 18 6.78 17.59 -28.40
N ALA A 19 7.82 18.40 -28.59
CA ALA A 19 7.72 19.82 -28.90
C ALA A 19 8.41 20.12 -30.25
N LEU A 20 7.71 20.83 -31.13
CA LEU A 20 8.25 21.31 -32.41
C LEU A 20 8.60 22.79 -32.31
N ALA A 21 9.77 23.15 -32.83
CA ALA A 21 10.22 24.53 -32.90
C ALA A 21 10.93 24.85 -34.21
N CYS A 22 10.73 26.05 -34.73
CA CYS A 22 11.52 26.63 -35.80
C CYS A 22 12.70 27.41 -35.21
N VAL A 23 13.92 27.03 -35.57
CA VAL A 23 15.15 27.62 -35.06
C VAL A 23 15.92 28.27 -36.20
N GLY A 24 16.19 29.57 -36.08
CA GLY A 24 16.90 30.35 -37.09
C GLY A 24 17.22 31.76 -36.62
N ASN A 25 18.30 32.36 -37.14
CA ASN A 25 18.69 33.75 -36.88
C ASN A 25 18.75 34.13 -35.39
N GLY A 26 19.21 33.21 -34.53
CA GLY A 26 19.30 33.43 -33.08
C GLY A 26 17.96 33.45 -32.35
N ARG A 27 16.86 33.05 -33.01
CA ARG A 27 15.51 32.95 -32.44
C ARG A 27 15.02 31.50 -32.47
N VAL A 28 14.18 31.19 -31.48
CA VAL A 28 13.43 29.94 -31.38
C VAL A 28 11.95 30.30 -31.36
N GLU A 29 11.21 29.79 -32.32
CA GLU A 29 9.76 29.93 -32.40
C GLU A 29 9.12 28.57 -32.11
N PHE A 30 8.32 28.50 -31.06
CA PHE A 30 7.56 27.29 -30.73
C PHE A 30 6.39 27.13 -31.70
N LEU A 31 6.23 25.94 -32.27
CA LEU A 31 5.21 25.64 -33.27
C LEU A 31 4.04 24.87 -32.66
N SER A 32 4.34 23.75 -32.00
CA SER A 32 3.32 22.88 -31.40
C SER A 32 3.93 21.94 -30.36
N GLN A 33 3.07 21.34 -29.55
CA GLN A 33 3.41 20.23 -28.67
C GLN A 33 2.31 19.18 -28.65
N TYR A 34 2.68 17.95 -28.35
CA TYR A 34 1.73 16.88 -28.06
C TYR A 34 2.32 15.88 -27.08
N LEU A 35 1.46 15.22 -26.30
CA LEU A 35 1.86 14.14 -25.40
C LEU A 35 0.99 12.91 -25.59
N VAL A 36 1.59 11.75 -25.39
CA VAL A 36 0.90 10.46 -25.34
C VAL A 36 1.33 9.69 -24.11
N LYS A 37 0.58 8.64 -23.73
CA LYS A 37 1.03 7.70 -22.72
C LYS A 37 2.30 6.98 -23.21
N THR A 38 3.32 6.88 -22.35
CA THR A 38 4.55 6.14 -22.67
C THR A 38 4.23 4.68 -22.96
N THR A 39 4.81 4.16 -24.03
CA THR A 39 4.63 2.78 -24.47
C THR A 39 5.78 1.92 -23.98
N GLY A 40 5.50 0.94 -23.11
CA GLY A 40 6.51 0.13 -22.45
C GLY A 40 7.29 0.89 -21.37
N VAL A 41 8.45 0.36 -20.97
CA VAL A 41 9.32 0.98 -19.96
C VAL A 41 10.17 2.09 -20.58
N LYS A 42 10.40 3.18 -19.84
CA LYS A 42 11.23 4.30 -20.29
C LYS A 42 12.63 3.83 -20.70
N GLY A 43 13.10 4.26 -21.87
CA GLY A 43 14.40 3.87 -22.42
C GLY A 43 14.41 2.53 -23.18
N THR A 44 13.26 1.88 -23.39
CA THR A 44 13.16 0.67 -24.22
C THR A 44 12.70 0.98 -25.65
N VAL A 45 12.89 0.01 -26.56
CA VAL A 45 12.48 0.16 -27.97
C VAL A 45 10.96 0.28 -28.14
N ASP A 46 10.18 -0.11 -27.13
CA ASP A 46 8.72 0.04 -27.13
C ASP A 46 8.30 1.50 -27.17
N ASN A 47 9.13 2.42 -26.64
CA ASN A 47 8.86 3.85 -26.62
C ASN A 47 8.73 4.44 -28.03
N VAL A 48 9.31 3.79 -29.05
CA VAL A 48 9.26 4.26 -30.45
C VAL A 48 7.82 4.43 -30.94
N LEU A 49 6.89 3.59 -30.48
CA LEU A 49 5.48 3.71 -30.85
C LEU A 49 4.87 5.02 -30.33
N GLY A 50 5.10 5.34 -29.05
CA GLY A 50 4.66 6.59 -28.42
C GLY A 50 5.30 7.81 -29.06
N ILE A 51 6.63 7.79 -29.28
CA ILE A 51 7.36 8.87 -29.97
C ILE A 51 6.74 9.14 -31.35
N ARG A 52 6.47 8.09 -32.12
CA ARG A 52 5.89 8.19 -33.45
C ARG A 52 4.51 8.84 -33.43
N GLN A 53 3.67 8.44 -32.48
CA GLN A 53 2.33 8.99 -32.34
C GLN A 53 2.37 10.46 -31.91
N ALA A 54 3.14 10.80 -30.88
CA ALA A 54 3.27 12.18 -30.41
C ALA A 54 3.84 13.10 -31.50
N LEU A 55 4.86 12.65 -32.23
CA LEU A 55 5.43 13.42 -33.34
C LEU A 55 4.41 13.64 -34.46
N LYS A 56 3.57 12.66 -34.77
CA LYS A 56 2.52 12.77 -35.79
C LYS A 56 1.48 13.81 -35.43
N GLU A 57 0.98 13.78 -34.20
CA GLU A 57 -0.03 14.73 -33.74
C GLU A 57 0.56 16.14 -33.66
N ALA A 58 1.78 16.30 -33.12
CA ALA A 58 2.46 17.58 -33.06
C ALA A 58 2.70 18.18 -34.46
N ALA A 59 3.16 17.38 -35.43
CA ALA A 59 3.36 17.82 -36.81
C ALA A 59 2.04 18.23 -37.49
N GLY A 60 0.97 17.45 -37.26
CA GLY A 60 -0.38 17.78 -37.75
C GLY A 60 -0.90 19.11 -37.21
N MET A 61 -0.70 19.38 -35.92
CA MET A 61 -1.09 20.65 -35.30
C MET A 61 -0.30 21.86 -35.81
N ALA A 62 0.98 21.66 -36.13
CA ALA A 62 1.84 22.71 -36.72
C ALA A 62 1.62 22.89 -38.23
N GLY A 63 0.89 21.99 -38.89
CA GLY A 63 0.75 21.98 -40.35
C GLY A 63 2.05 21.67 -41.10
N VAL A 64 2.97 20.94 -40.46
CA VAL A 64 4.32 20.66 -40.96
C VAL A 64 4.42 19.20 -41.44
N SER A 65 5.07 18.96 -42.57
CA SER A 65 5.42 17.62 -43.03
C SER A 65 6.60 17.05 -42.24
N PHE A 66 6.61 15.73 -42.02
CA PHE A 66 7.75 15.04 -41.43
C PHE A 66 9.06 15.27 -42.18
N SER A 67 9.02 15.48 -43.51
CA SER A 67 10.22 15.76 -44.31
C SER A 67 10.86 17.12 -44.02
N GLU A 68 10.14 18.04 -43.37
CA GLU A 68 10.60 19.39 -43.02
C GLU A 68 11.28 19.43 -41.65
N ILE A 69 11.08 18.40 -40.81
CA ILE A 69 11.73 18.27 -39.51
C ILE A 69 13.17 17.82 -39.74
N ALA A 70 14.11 18.71 -39.48
CA ALA A 70 15.53 18.54 -39.78
C ALA A 70 16.28 17.67 -38.76
N ALA A 71 15.81 17.64 -37.51
CA ALA A 71 16.46 16.89 -36.43
C ALA A 71 15.48 16.52 -35.32
N LEU A 72 15.75 15.37 -34.70
CA LEU A 72 15.05 14.85 -33.53
C LEU A 72 16.05 14.81 -32.36
N TYR A 73 15.72 15.46 -31.25
CA TYR A 73 16.51 15.48 -30.02
C TYR A 73 15.78 14.68 -28.94
N LEU A 74 16.36 13.57 -28.52
CA LEU A 74 15.82 12.73 -27.43
C LEU A 74 16.59 13.02 -26.14
N ASN A 75 15.90 13.04 -25.01
CA ASN A 75 16.55 13.11 -23.71
C ASN A 75 17.25 11.79 -23.35
N ASP A 76 18.32 11.88 -22.56
CA ASP A 76 18.97 10.71 -21.97
C ASP A 76 18.18 10.27 -20.73
N ALA A 77 17.39 9.22 -20.92
CA ALA A 77 16.37 8.75 -20.01
C ALA A 77 16.84 7.47 -19.29
N VAL A 78 17.13 7.55 -18.00
CA VAL A 78 17.33 6.34 -17.17
C VAL A 78 15.95 5.79 -16.77
N PRO A 79 15.67 4.49 -16.99
CA PRO A 79 14.45 3.88 -16.49
C PRO A 79 14.46 3.86 -14.97
N VAL A 80 13.32 4.24 -14.42
CA VAL A 80 13.06 4.20 -12.99
C VAL A 80 11.73 3.49 -12.79
N ILE A 81 11.72 2.43 -11.99
CA ILE A 81 10.52 1.73 -11.57
C ILE A 81 10.39 1.90 -10.06
N GLY A 82 9.16 2.11 -9.59
CA GLY A 82 8.84 2.16 -8.17
C GLY A 82 7.78 1.12 -7.82
N ASP A 83 7.82 0.66 -6.59
CA ASP A 83 6.81 -0.24 -6.03
C ASP A 83 6.65 0.04 -4.53
N LEU A 84 5.57 -0.48 -3.95
CA LEU A 84 5.18 -0.29 -2.56
C LEU A 84 4.93 -1.65 -1.90
N ALA A 85 5.51 -1.83 -0.72
CA ALA A 85 5.19 -2.91 0.20
C ALA A 85 4.67 -2.33 1.50
N MET A 86 3.92 -3.14 2.25
CA MET A 86 3.44 -2.78 3.56
C MET A 86 3.52 -4.03 4.44
N ASP A 87 4.15 -3.88 5.61
CA ASP A 87 4.25 -4.95 6.60
C ASP A 87 3.55 -4.54 7.89
N VAL A 88 2.76 -5.47 8.42
CA VAL A 88 2.10 -5.34 9.71
C VAL A 88 3.09 -5.76 10.79
N ILE A 89 3.29 -4.92 11.82
CA ILE A 89 4.26 -5.17 12.90
C ILE A 89 3.60 -5.49 14.25
N SER A 90 2.27 -5.41 14.33
CA SER A 90 1.47 -5.81 15.48
C SER A 90 0.28 -6.66 15.08
N GLU A 91 -0.18 -7.52 15.96
CA GLU A 91 -1.44 -8.23 15.79
C GLU A 91 -2.24 -8.28 17.08
N THR A 92 -3.55 -8.20 16.94
CA THR A 92 -4.53 -8.47 17.99
C THR A 92 -5.09 -9.87 17.82
N VAL A 93 -5.11 -10.64 18.91
CA VAL A 93 -5.67 -11.99 18.96
C VAL A 93 -6.71 -12.07 20.08
N ILE A 94 -7.89 -12.59 19.77
CA ILE A 94 -8.92 -12.97 20.75
C ILE A 94 -8.77 -14.46 21.01
N THR A 95 -8.48 -14.85 22.25
CA THR A 95 -8.46 -16.26 22.65
C THR A 95 -9.81 -16.69 23.23
N GLU A 96 -10.15 -17.96 23.05
CA GLU A 96 -11.36 -18.61 23.59
C GLU A 96 -12.68 -17.89 23.29
N SER A 97 -12.78 -17.16 22.16
CA SER A 97 -14.02 -16.48 21.81
C SER A 97 -14.51 -15.51 22.90
N SER A 98 -13.58 -14.95 23.68
CA SER A 98 -13.85 -14.23 24.92
C SER A 98 -14.51 -12.85 24.74
N MET A 99 -14.62 -12.35 23.51
CA MET A 99 -15.23 -11.08 23.18
C MET A 99 -15.95 -11.13 21.83
N ILE A 100 -17.08 -10.42 21.74
CA ILE A 100 -17.68 -9.98 20.49
C ILE A 100 -17.75 -8.45 20.46
N GLY A 101 -17.10 -7.86 19.47
CA GLY A 101 -16.83 -6.41 19.39
C GLY A 101 -17.16 -5.75 18.05
N HIS A 102 -17.76 -6.47 17.10
CA HIS A 102 -17.98 -6.00 15.72
C HIS A 102 -18.85 -4.73 15.56
N ASN A 103 -19.56 -4.30 16.60
CA ASN A 103 -20.31 -3.05 16.67
C ASN A 103 -21.27 -2.79 15.48
N PRO A 104 -22.37 -3.55 15.35
CA PRO A 104 -23.30 -3.44 14.23
C PRO A 104 -24.05 -2.09 14.23
N ASP A 105 -24.50 -1.64 13.06
CA ASP A 105 -25.16 -0.35 12.89
C ASP A 105 -26.57 -0.27 13.53
N THR A 106 -27.29 -1.40 13.52
CA THR A 106 -28.68 -1.51 14.02
C THR A 106 -28.81 -2.49 15.18
N PRO A 107 -28.16 -2.22 16.34
CA PRO A 107 -28.31 -3.06 17.51
C PRO A 107 -29.73 -2.85 18.09
N GLY A 108 -30.42 -3.93 18.47
CA GLY A 108 -31.80 -3.88 19.00
C GLY A 108 -31.87 -3.85 20.53
N GLY A 109 -32.64 -2.92 21.11
CA GLY A 109 -32.86 -2.80 22.56
C GLY A 109 -32.09 -1.66 23.23
N THR A 110 -31.99 -1.71 24.57
CA THR A 110 -30.98 -0.98 25.38
C THR A 110 -30.88 -1.54 26.80
N GLY A 111 -29.74 -1.47 27.48
CA GLY A 111 -29.61 -1.91 28.88
C GLY A 111 -28.22 -2.42 29.22
N LEU A 112 -28.03 -3.09 30.37
CA LEU A 112 -26.88 -3.95 30.70
C LEU A 112 -27.37 -5.33 31.12
N GLY A 113 -26.88 -6.38 30.45
CA GLY A 113 -27.25 -7.77 30.73
C GLY A 113 -26.08 -8.58 31.27
N ILE A 114 -26.26 -9.26 32.40
CA ILE A 114 -25.25 -10.15 32.99
C ILE A 114 -25.93 -11.49 33.25
N GLY A 115 -25.34 -12.58 32.78
CA GLY A 115 -25.93 -13.90 32.93
C GLY A 115 -25.04 -15.00 32.37
N THR A 116 -25.49 -16.24 32.51
CA THR A 116 -24.85 -17.42 31.90
C THR A 116 -25.32 -17.59 30.47
N THR A 117 -24.41 -17.84 29.54
CA THR A 117 -24.76 -18.10 28.14
C THR A 117 -25.53 -19.40 28.01
N VAL A 118 -26.66 -19.39 27.31
CA VAL A 118 -27.48 -20.58 27.05
C VAL A 118 -27.98 -20.54 25.61
N GLN A 119 -28.05 -21.68 24.92
CA GLN A 119 -28.70 -21.71 23.61
C GLN A 119 -30.23 -21.60 23.75
N LEU A 120 -30.89 -21.05 22.74
CA LEU A 120 -32.35 -20.85 22.78
C LEU A 120 -33.13 -22.16 23.02
N ASP A 121 -32.66 -23.28 22.49
CA ASP A 121 -33.25 -24.61 22.64
C ASP A 121 -33.04 -25.21 24.04
N GLU A 122 -31.96 -24.83 24.72
CA GLU A 122 -31.63 -25.26 26.09
C GLU A 122 -32.31 -24.40 27.17
N LEU A 123 -32.84 -23.23 26.80
CA LEU A 123 -33.48 -22.29 27.73
C LEU A 123 -34.61 -22.92 28.57
N PRO A 124 -35.51 -23.79 28.05
CA PRO A 124 -36.56 -24.41 28.84
C PRO A 124 -36.06 -25.33 29.97
N ASP A 125 -34.84 -25.86 29.84
CA ASP A 125 -34.24 -26.80 30.79
C ASP A 125 -33.37 -26.11 31.86
N THR A 126 -33.39 -24.78 31.89
CA THR A 126 -32.62 -23.96 32.84
C THR A 126 -33.25 -23.89 34.23
N CYS A 127 -32.45 -23.48 35.22
CA CYS A 127 -32.91 -23.35 36.60
C CYS A 127 -33.48 -21.96 36.88
N ASP A 128 -34.61 -21.91 37.58
CA ASP A 128 -35.19 -20.65 38.07
C ASP A 128 -34.23 -19.94 39.03
N GLY A 129 -34.12 -18.61 38.90
CA GLY A 129 -33.33 -17.75 39.78
C GLY A 129 -31.89 -17.48 39.33
N GLN A 130 -31.51 -17.94 38.14
CA GLN A 130 -30.25 -17.57 37.48
C GLN A 130 -30.52 -16.68 36.28
N ASP A 131 -29.70 -15.64 36.09
CA ASP A 131 -29.79 -14.77 34.92
C ASP A 131 -29.10 -15.44 33.72
N TYR A 132 -29.71 -15.39 32.54
CA TYR A 132 -29.22 -16.01 31.32
C TYR A 132 -29.03 -14.99 30.19
N ILE A 133 -27.99 -15.19 29.37
CA ILE A 133 -27.79 -14.50 28.10
C ILE A 133 -28.06 -15.53 27.00
N VAL A 134 -29.16 -15.35 26.27
CA VAL A 134 -29.60 -16.33 25.26
C VAL A 134 -28.84 -16.12 23.96
N VAL A 135 -28.25 -17.18 23.43
CA VAL A 135 -27.60 -17.22 22.11
C VAL A 135 -28.58 -17.80 21.10
N ILE A 136 -28.88 -17.04 20.06
CA ILE A 136 -29.84 -17.43 19.02
C ILE A 136 -29.06 -17.92 17.80
N PRO A 137 -29.23 -19.19 17.40
CA PRO A 137 -28.57 -19.71 16.21
C PRO A 137 -29.24 -19.20 14.92
N GLU A 138 -28.47 -19.19 13.84
CA GLU A 138 -28.95 -18.92 12.49
C GLU A 138 -30.08 -19.90 12.12
N GLY A 139 -31.21 -19.39 11.60
CA GLY A 139 -32.38 -20.19 11.26
C GLY A 139 -33.55 -20.10 12.26
N THR A 140 -33.37 -19.39 13.37
CA THR A 140 -34.47 -19.04 14.30
C THR A 140 -35.18 -17.77 13.83
N ASP A 141 -36.53 -17.76 13.84
CA ASP A 141 -37.32 -16.57 13.55
C ASP A 141 -37.12 -15.47 14.62
N TYR A 142 -37.08 -14.20 14.19
CA TYR A 142 -36.61 -13.05 14.96
C TYR A 142 -37.59 -12.55 16.05
N GLU A 143 -38.80 -13.11 16.13
CA GLU A 143 -39.84 -12.69 17.09
C GLU A 143 -39.51 -12.99 18.57
N TRP A 144 -38.33 -13.55 18.89
CA TRP A 144 -38.03 -14.18 20.20
C TRP A 144 -36.76 -13.71 20.96
N ALA A 145 -36.17 -12.53 20.72
CA ALA A 145 -35.03 -12.10 21.55
C ALA A 145 -34.66 -10.61 21.59
N ALA A 146 -33.93 -10.20 22.64
CA ALA A 146 -33.36 -8.87 22.84
C ALA A 146 -31.99 -8.92 23.57
N VAL A 147 -31.09 -7.96 23.28
CA VAL A 147 -29.72 -7.84 23.82
C VAL A 147 -29.44 -6.37 24.24
N GLU A 148 -28.42 -6.14 25.07
CA GLU A 148 -27.97 -4.80 25.49
C GLU A 148 -27.41 -3.95 24.35
N VAL A 149 -27.83 -2.69 24.34
CA VAL A 149 -27.53 -1.73 23.29
C VAL A 149 -27.48 -0.31 23.87
N ALA A 150 -26.57 0.55 23.44
CA ALA A 150 -26.63 1.95 23.83
C ALA A 150 -27.66 2.73 22.97
N LEU A 151 -28.29 3.75 23.57
CA LEU A 151 -29.17 4.69 22.86
C LEU A 151 -28.47 5.27 21.61
N PRO A 152 -29.22 5.59 20.53
CA PRO A 152 -28.65 6.25 19.36
C PRO A 152 -27.79 7.47 19.74
N GLY A 153 -26.57 7.55 19.19
CA GLY A 153 -25.61 8.61 19.50
C GLY A 153 -24.82 8.46 20.80
N HIS A 154 -24.96 7.34 21.53
CA HIS A 154 -24.22 7.05 22.76
C HIS A 154 -23.32 5.80 22.59
N VAL A 155 -22.27 5.70 23.42
CA VAL A 155 -21.33 4.57 23.47
C VAL A 155 -21.46 3.80 24.77
N ILE A 156 -21.12 2.50 24.78
CA ILE A 156 -21.08 1.69 25.99
C ILE A 156 -20.02 2.23 26.95
N ARG A 157 -20.32 2.22 28.26
CA ARG A 157 -19.44 2.77 29.31
C ARG A 157 -18.98 1.74 30.33
N THR A 158 -19.78 0.71 30.57
CA THR A 158 -19.48 -0.32 31.58
C THR A 158 -18.46 -1.32 31.05
N LEU A 159 -18.70 -1.89 29.86
CA LEU A 159 -17.80 -2.90 29.27
C LEU A 159 -16.52 -2.30 28.69
N SER A 160 -16.52 -1.02 28.32
CA SER A 160 -15.34 -0.28 27.83
C SER A 160 -14.42 0.24 28.95
N ASN A 161 -14.78 -0.03 30.22
CA ASN A 161 -14.00 0.34 31.40
C ASN A 161 -13.54 -0.92 32.16
N PRO A 162 -12.23 -1.13 32.37
CA PRO A 162 -11.74 -2.30 33.11
C PRO A 162 -12.33 -2.43 34.52
N TYR A 163 -12.63 -1.31 35.20
CA TYR A 163 -13.28 -1.35 36.52
C TYR A 163 -14.77 -1.70 36.44
N GLY A 164 -15.43 -1.35 35.33
CA GLY A 164 -16.80 -1.77 35.05
C GLY A 164 -16.89 -3.29 34.90
N LEU A 165 -16.01 -3.86 34.07
CA LEU A 165 -15.87 -5.32 33.93
C LEU A 165 -15.49 -6.00 35.26
N ALA A 166 -14.58 -5.42 36.04
CA ALA A 166 -14.21 -5.97 37.36
C ALA A 166 -15.39 -6.01 38.33
N THR A 167 -16.23 -4.98 38.31
CA THR A 167 -17.45 -4.92 39.13
C THR A 167 -18.47 -5.96 38.68
N VAL A 168 -18.67 -6.10 37.37
CA VAL A 168 -19.62 -7.05 36.77
C VAL A 168 -19.22 -8.50 37.02
N PHE A 169 -17.94 -8.84 36.88
CA PHE A 169 -17.47 -10.22 37.01
C PHE A 169 -16.86 -10.56 38.39
N GLY A 170 -16.83 -9.61 39.32
CA GLY A 170 -16.26 -9.79 40.66
C GLY A 170 -14.76 -10.14 40.61
N LEU A 171 -13.99 -9.45 39.78
CA LEU A 171 -12.59 -9.77 39.51
C LEU A 171 -11.64 -9.29 40.61
N THR A 172 -10.56 -10.03 40.81
CA THR A 172 -9.41 -9.58 41.59
C THR A 172 -8.62 -8.47 40.88
N PRO A 173 -7.76 -7.71 41.58
CA PRO A 173 -6.91 -6.70 40.93
C PRO A 173 -6.01 -7.24 39.83
N GLU A 174 -5.50 -8.46 39.96
CA GLU A 174 -4.66 -9.09 38.92
C GLU A 174 -5.48 -9.52 37.70
N GLU A 175 -6.67 -10.11 37.90
CA GLU A 175 -7.60 -10.39 36.81
C GLU A 175 -8.06 -9.11 36.09
N THR A 176 -8.28 -8.02 36.84
CA THR A 176 -8.67 -6.71 36.30
C THR A 176 -7.60 -6.12 35.38
N LYS A 177 -6.31 -6.34 35.67
CA LYS A 177 -5.22 -5.93 34.77
C LYS A 177 -5.25 -6.72 33.46
N ARG A 178 -5.53 -8.04 33.53
CA ARG A 178 -5.54 -8.92 32.34
C ARG A 178 -6.67 -8.59 31.38
N ILE A 179 -7.83 -8.16 31.88
CA ILE A 179 -8.97 -7.78 31.04
C ILE A 179 -8.94 -6.31 30.57
N ALA A 180 -7.91 -5.54 30.91
CA ALA A 180 -7.81 -4.14 30.48
C ALA A 180 -7.73 -3.95 28.95
N PRO A 181 -7.03 -4.81 28.18
CA PRO A 181 -7.07 -4.76 26.72
C PRO A 181 -8.47 -5.02 26.16
N ILE A 182 -9.26 -5.93 26.77
CA ILE A 182 -10.65 -6.22 26.38
C ILE A 182 -11.49 -4.94 26.47
N ALA A 183 -11.44 -4.25 27.61
CA ALA A 183 -12.16 -3.00 27.79
C ALA A 183 -11.74 -1.92 26.77
N ARG A 184 -10.44 -1.84 26.48
CA ARG A 184 -9.86 -0.84 25.59
C ARG A 184 -10.27 -1.05 24.12
N ALA A 185 -10.33 -2.30 23.66
CA ALA A 185 -10.82 -2.64 22.32
C ALA A 185 -12.31 -2.33 22.11
N LEU A 186 -13.08 -2.19 23.20
CA LEU A 186 -14.50 -1.87 23.17
C LEU A 186 -14.80 -0.37 23.31
N VAL A 187 -13.77 0.48 23.42
CA VAL A 187 -13.94 1.94 23.52
C VAL A 187 -14.51 2.49 22.21
N GLY A 188 -15.62 3.23 22.32
CA GLY A 188 -16.30 3.82 21.16
C GLY A 188 -17.40 2.95 20.57
N ASN A 189 -17.51 1.69 21.00
CA ASN A 189 -18.57 0.80 20.53
C ASN A 189 -19.93 1.16 21.13
N ARG A 190 -20.99 0.88 20.36
CA ARG A 190 -22.39 1.07 20.74
C ARG A 190 -23.01 -0.20 21.34
N SER A 191 -22.46 -1.36 21.03
CA SER A 191 -22.80 -2.65 21.65
C SER A 191 -21.57 -3.55 21.69
N ALA A 192 -21.47 -4.39 22.70
CA ALA A 192 -20.41 -5.39 22.84
C ALA A 192 -20.88 -6.53 23.72
N VAL A 193 -20.26 -7.71 23.58
CA VAL A 193 -20.44 -8.85 24.48
C VAL A 193 -19.07 -9.26 25.00
N VAL A 194 -18.95 -9.47 26.31
CA VAL A 194 -17.73 -10.00 26.94
C VAL A 194 -18.09 -11.31 27.63
N ILE A 195 -17.35 -12.37 27.31
CA ILE A 195 -17.58 -13.71 27.84
C ILE A 195 -16.44 -14.04 28.81
N ARG A 196 -16.79 -14.40 30.05
CA ARG A 196 -15.81 -14.86 31.04
C ARG A 196 -15.43 -16.30 30.72
N THR A 197 -14.21 -16.51 30.22
CA THR A 197 -13.64 -17.84 30.01
C THR A 197 -12.38 -18.05 30.90
N PRO A 198 -11.92 -19.29 31.10
CA PRO A 198 -10.80 -19.58 31.99
C PRO A 198 -9.47 -18.91 31.59
N GLN A 199 -9.18 -18.80 30.28
CA GLN A 199 -7.95 -18.18 29.74
C GLN A 199 -8.21 -17.22 28.56
N GLY A 200 -9.43 -16.72 28.42
CA GLY A 200 -9.81 -15.80 27.37
C GLY A 200 -9.24 -14.41 27.59
N GLU A 201 -8.44 -13.97 26.63
CA GLU A 201 -7.75 -12.69 26.67
C GLU A 201 -7.73 -12.07 25.26
N VAL A 202 -7.62 -10.74 25.25
CA VAL A 202 -7.26 -9.99 24.04
C VAL A 202 -5.80 -9.63 24.17
N ILE A 203 -4.98 -10.20 23.30
CA ILE A 203 -3.53 -10.06 23.33
C ILE A 203 -3.10 -9.25 22.12
N GLU A 204 -2.51 -8.08 22.37
CA GLU A 204 -1.74 -7.34 21.37
C GLU A 204 -0.29 -7.82 21.46
N ARG A 205 0.28 -8.30 20.35
CA ARG A 205 1.69 -8.70 20.30
C ARG A 205 2.38 -8.20 19.04
N LYS A 206 3.71 -8.11 19.09
CA LYS A 206 4.52 -7.74 17.92
C LYS A 206 4.63 -8.92 16.96
N VAL A 207 4.57 -8.62 15.66
CA VAL A 207 4.74 -9.57 14.56
C VAL A 207 6.06 -9.28 13.87
N GLU A 208 6.94 -10.28 13.70
CA GLU A 208 8.21 -10.10 13.01
C GLU A 208 7.98 -9.75 11.52
N ALA A 209 8.43 -8.56 11.12
CA ALA A 209 8.32 -8.06 9.74
C ALA A 209 9.64 -8.19 8.95
N GLY A 210 10.70 -8.67 9.62
CA GLY A 210 12.02 -8.87 9.05
C GLY A 210 12.84 -7.59 8.90
N ARG A 211 13.91 -7.66 8.11
CA ARG A 211 14.98 -6.66 8.10
C ARG A 211 15.30 -6.09 6.73
N ILE A 212 15.85 -4.88 6.72
CA ILE A 212 16.43 -4.23 5.54
C ILE A 212 17.90 -3.97 5.79
N THR A 213 18.71 -4.35 4.81
CA THR A 213 20.13 -4.09 4.77
C THR A 213 20.43 -3.01 3.73
N PHE A 214 20.85 -1.83 4.21
CA PHE A 214 21.33 -0.74 3.38
C PHE A 214 22.83 -0.88 3.09
N HIS A 215 23.18 -0.88 1.82
CA HIS A 215 24.55 -0.85 1.33
C HIS A 215 24.86 0.58 0.87
N GLY A 216 25.56 1.33 1.72
CA GLY A 216 26.02 2.67 1.39
C GLY A 216 27.46 2.68 0.88
N GLN A 217 27.92 3.83 0.41
CA GLN A 217 29.27 3.98 -0.14
C GLN A 217 30.40 3.68 0.88
N ARG A 218 30.13 3.88 2.17
CA ARG A 218 31.12 3.70 3.26
C ARG A 218 30.75 2.60 4.23
N ASN A 219 29.46 2.44 4.52
CA ASN A 219 28.97 1.58 5.60
C ASN A 219 27.85 0.67 5.09
N LYS A 220 27.76 -0.51 5.72
CA LYS A 220 26.60 -1.39 5.63
C LYS A 220 25.79 -1.24 6.93
N VAL A 221 24.49 -1.00 6.82
CA VAL A 221 23.62 -0.78 7.98
C VAL A 221 22.41 -1.70 7.85
N GLU A 222 22.13 -2.47 8.89
CA GLU A 222 20.93 -3.33 8.97
C GLU A 222 19.94 -2.71 9.95
N VAL A 223 18.65 -2.72 9.61
CA VAL A 223 17.56 -2.20 10.43
C VAL A 223 16.39 -3.18 10.42
N SER A 224 15.72 -3.34 11.57
CA SER A 224 14.48 -4.10 11.66
C SER A 224 13.29 -3.25 11.20
N ILE A 225 12.38 -3.84 10.42
CA ILE A 225 11.13 -3.16 10.03
C ILE A 225 10.26 -2.91 11.27
N ASN A 226 10.36 -3.77 12.28
CA ASN A 226 9.67 -3.64 13.56
C ASN A 226 10.05 -2.40 14.39
N ASP A 227 11.16 -1.73 14.05
CA ASP A 227 11.60 -0.54 14.76
C ASP A 227 10.90 0.75 14.28
N GLY A 228 10.05 0.64 13.24
CA GLY A 228 9.28 1.76 12.70
C GLY A 228 10.03 2.59 11.65
N ALA A 229 9.27 3.43 10.94
CA ALA A 229 9.76 4.19 9.79
C ALA A 229 10.93 5.12 10.13
N ASP A 230 10.87 5.84 11.25
CA ASP A 230 11.91 6.79 11.65
C ASP A 230 13.29 6.13 11.79
N ILE A 231 13.35 4.94 12.40
CA ILE A 231 14.60 4.19 12.59
C ILE A 231 15.13 3.65 11.26
N ILE A 232 14.24 3.22 10.36
CA ILE A 232 14.59 2.79 9.00
C ILE A 232 15.22 3.95 8.23
N MET A 233 14.58 5.13 8.24
CA MET A 233 15.08 6.31 7.53
C MET A 233 16.41 6.81 8.10
N GLN A 234 16.57 6.83 9.43
CA GLN A 234 17.86 7.11 10.08
C GLN A 234 18.92 6.07 9.70
N GLY A 235 18.53 4.80 9.59
CA GLY A 235 19.41 3.72 9.16
C GLY A 235 19.97 3.94 7.75
N MET A 236 19.11 4.36 6.83
CA MET A 236 19.50 4.72 5.46
C MET A 236 20.44 5.94 5.47
N GLU A 237 20.14 6.99 6.25
CA GLU A 237 21.00 8.17 6.37
C GLU A 237 22.40 7.81 6.90
N ARG A 238 22.49 6.93 7.90
CA ARG A 238 23.78 6.43 8.45
C ARG A 238 24.59 5.63 7.43
N ALA A 239 23.94 4.99 6.46
CA ALA A 239 24.63 4.32 5.36
C ALA A 239 25.29 5.34 4.41
N GLY A 240 24.82 6.60 4.40
CA GLY A 240 25.31 7.69 3.56
C GLY A 240 24.64 7.65 2.18
N GLN A 241 25.43 7.84 1.11
CA GLN A 241 24.90 7.67 -0.24
C GLN A 241 24.54 6.19 -0.47
N LEU A 242 23.24 5.91 -0.63
CA LEU A 242 22.71 4.57 -0.89
C LEU A 242 23.23 4.06 -2.24
N LEU A 243 23.85 2.88 -2.22
CA LEU A 243 24.26 2.15 -3.42
C LEU A 243 23.29 1.01 -3.73
N ASP A 244 22.78 0.32 -2.71
CA ASP A 244 21.77 -0.72 -2.85
C ASP A 244 21.04 -0.98 -1.52
N ALA A 245 19.87 -1.64 -1.57
CA ALA A 245 19.11 -2.04 -0.39
C ALA A 245 18.52 -3.45 -0.57
N VAL A 246 18.76 -4.35 0.39
CA VAL A 246 18.31 -5.75 0.33
C VAL A 246 17.36 -6.03 1.50
N GLY A 247 16.17 -6.53 1.20
CA GLY A 247 15.23 -7.00 2.21
C GLY A 247 15.41 -8.47 2.53
N GLU A 248 15.01 -8.88 3.72
CA GLU A 248 15.04 -10.26 4.19
C GLU A 248 14.18 -11.19 3.32
N ALA A 249 14.70 -12.36 2.98
CA ALA A 249 14.00 -13.32 2.12
C ALA A 249 12.76 -13.88 2.82
N GLY A 250 11.63 -13.96 2.08
CA GLY A 250 10.36 -14.45 2.62
C GLY A 250 9.48 -13.40 3.29
N THR A 251 9.91 -12.13 3.30
CA THR A 251 9.11 -10.98 3.79
C THR A 251 8.46 -10.24 2.62
N ASN A 252 7.42 -9.43 2.89
CA ASN A 252 6.77 -8.64 1.84
C ASN A 252 7.74 -7.59 1.26
N VAL A 253 8.48 -6.87 2.10
CA VAL A 253 9.50 -5.91 1.66
C VAL A 253 10.62 -6.59 0.86
N GLY A 254 11.13 -7.74 1.33
CA GLY A 254 12.14 -8.50 0.58
C GLY A 254 11.64 -8.99 -0.78
N GLY A 255 10.38 -9.43 -0.83
CA GLY A 255 9.69 -9.79 -2.07
C GLY A 255 9.58 -8.61 -3.04
N MET A 256 9.10 -7.45 -2.56
CA MET A 256 8.98 -6.23 -3.36
C MET A 256 10.33 -5.76 -3.91
N LEU A 257 11.37 -5.69 -3.09
CA LEU A 257 12.70 -5.25 -3.54
C LEU A 257 13.28 -6.19 -4.62
N ASN A 258 13.09 -7.50 -4.48
CA ASN A 258 13.51 -8.45 -5.50
C ASN A 258 12.64 -8.41 -6.76
N GLY A 259 11.32 -8.23 -6.61
CA GLY A 259 10.39 -8.05 -7.71
C GLY A 259 10.71 -6.82 -8.55
N LEU A 260 11.01 -5.69 -7.91
CA LEU A 260 11.49 -4.48 -8.57
C LEU A 260 12.74 -4.74 -9.42
N ARG A 261 13.74 -5.43 -8.86
CA ARG A 261 14.96 -5.79 -9.60
C ARG A 261 14.65 -6.66 -10.81
N GLN A 262 13.85 -7.70 -10.62
CA GLN A 262 13.48 -8.64 -11.68
C GLN A 262 12.73 -7.94 -12.81
N ASN A 263 11.72 -7.14 -12.47
CA ASN A 263 10.92 -6.40 -13.44
C ASN A 263 11.79 -5.44 -14.29
N LEU A 264 12.74 -4.74 -13.67
CA LEU A 264 13.63 -3.84 -14.41
C LEU A 264 14.66 -4.62 -15.24
N ALA A 265 15.20 -5.73 -14.72
CA ALA A 265 16.11 -6.61 -15.45
C ALA A 265 15.45 -7.14 -16.74
N ASP A 266 14.23 -7.65 -16.64
CA ASP A 266 13.46 -8.19 -17.77
C ASP A 266 13.11 -7.09 -18.78
N ALA A 267 12.66 -5.92 -18.31
CA ALA A 267 12.31 -4.81 -19.18
C ALA A 267 13.50 -4.22 -19.94
N THR A 268 14.69 -4.24 -19.34
CA THR A 268 15.91 -3.65 -19.94
C THR A 268 16.83 -4.68 -20.60
N GLY A 269 16.57 -5.97 -20.41
CA GLY A 269 17.43 -7.07 -20.86
C GLY A 269 18.81 -7.07 -20.18
N GLN A 270 18.89 -6.57 -18.95
CA GLN A 270 20.14 -6.48 -18.19
C GLN A 270 20.23 -7.59 -17.14
N PRO A 271 21.44 -7.96 -16.69
CA PRO A 271 21.61 -8.93 -15.62
C PRO A 271 20.97 -8.43 -14.31
N PHE A 272 20.30 -9.31 -13.58
CA PHE A 272 19.68 -9.01 -12.29
C PHE A 272 20.67 -8.34 -11.31
N ASP A 273 21.90 -8.85 -11.22
CA ASP A 273 22.95 -8.33 -10.32
C ASP A 273 23.45 -6.93 -10.67
N ALA A 274 23.13 -6.42 -11.87
CA ALA A 274 23.45 -5.06 -12.26
C ALA A 274 22.38 -4.04 -11.81
N ILE A 275 21.23 -4.53 -11.31
CA ILE A 275 20.10 -3.70 -10.91
C ILE A 275 20.16 -3.43 -9.41
N THR A 276 20.10 -2.14 -9.04
CA THR A 276 20.26 -1.70 -7.65
C THR A 276 19.08 -0.85 -7.21
N ILE A 277 18.74 -0.96 -5.92
CA ILE A 277 17.76 -0.09 -5.28
C ILE A 277 18.41 1.27 -5.05
N GLY A 278 17.87 2.27 -5.71
CA GLY A 278 18.45 3.60 -5.76
C GLY A 278 17.99 4.51 -4.62
N ASP A 279 16.81 4.26 -4.07
CA ASP A 279 16.21 5.03 -2.98
C ASP A 279 15.06 4.26 -2.31
N LEU A 280 14.72 4.64 -1.08
CA LEU A 280 13.64 4.03 -0.29
C LEU A 280 13.01 5.08 0.64
N LEU A 281 11.70 5.00 0.82
CA LEU A 281 10.94 5.81 1.77
C LEU A 281 10.09 4.89 2.65
N ALA A 282 10.25 5.02 3.97
CA ALA A 282 9.43 4.33 4.97
C ALA A 282 8.48 5.32 5.66
N VAL A 283 7.25 4.89 5.92
CA VAL A 283 6.22 5.66 6.63
C VAL A 283 5.43 4.73 7.55
N ASP A 284 5.20 5.14 8.80
CA ASP A 284 4.33 4.39 9.71
C ASP A 284 2.87 4.53 9.27
N ALA A 285 2.14 3.41 9.32
CA ALA A 285 0.76 3.31 8.88
C ALA A 285 -0.09 2.52 9.88
N MET A 286 -1.40 2.77 9.87
CA MET A 286 -2.38 1.98 10.59
C MET A 286 -3.20 1.17 9.58
N ILE A 287 -3.23 -0.15 9.73
CA ILE A 287 -3.76 -1.09 8.74
C ILE A 287 -4.94 -1.83 9.37
N PRO A 288 -6.14 -1.79 8.75
CA PRO A 288 -7.26 -2.59 9.23
C PRO A 288 -7.00 -4.06 8.92
N VAL A 289 -6.89 -4.90 9.95
CA VAL A 289 -6.66 -6.34 9.84
C VAL A 289 -7.76 -7.09 10.61
N SER A 290 -8.22 -8.22 10.06
CA SER A 290 -9.14 -9.11 10.76
C SER A 290 -8.48 -9.70 11.99
N VAL A 291 -9.17 -9.61 13.13
CA VAL A 291 -8.66 -10.11 14.40
C VAL A 291 -8.65 -11.64 14.40
N SER A 292 -7.51 -12.24 14.76
CA SER A 292 -7.44 -13.70 14.87
C SER A 292 -8.29 -14.21 16.03
N GLY A 293 -9.14 -15.21 15.79
CA GLY A 293 -10.09 -15.72 16.79
C GLY A 293 -11.39 -14.91 16.91
N ALA A 294 -11.59 -13.92 16.04
CA ALA A 294 -12.85 -13.22 15.86
C ALA A 294 -13.99 -14.17 15.47
N ILE A 295 -15.21 -13.86 15.93
CA ILE A 295 -16.43 -14.65 15.65
C ILE A 295 -17.39 -13.85 14.78
N ALA A 296 -17.36 -12.52 14.88
CA ALA A 296 -18.31 -11.63 14.20
C ALA A 296 -17.62 -10.73 13.16
N GLY A 297 -16.40 -11.08 12.75
CA GLY A 297 -15.64 -10.32 11.75
C GLY A 297 -14.98 -9.07 12.31
N GLU A 298 -14.60 -9.08 13.59
CA GLU A 298 -13.87 -7.99 14.24
C GLU A 298 -12.64 -7.56 13.43
N LEU A 299 -12.48 -6.24 13.27
CA LEU A 299 -11.31 -5.61 12.67
C LEU A 299 -10.55 -4.82 13.76
N SER A 300 -9.23 -4.85 13.67
CA SER A 300 -8.35 -4.01 14.48
C SER A 300 -7.48 -3.13 13.59
N MET A 301 -7.23 -1.90 14.02
CA MET A 301 -6.25 -1.04 13.38
C MET A 301 -4.87 -1.42 13.92
N GLU A 302 -4.13 -2.20 13.15
CA GLU A 302 -2.78 -2.66 13.51
C GLU A 302 -1.73 -1.66 13.05
N SER A 303 -0.62 -1.58 13.80
CA SER A 303 0.54 -0.79 13.39
C SER A 303 1.28 -1.52 12.27
N GLY A 304 1.73 -0.77 11.28
CA GLY A 304 2.55 -1.28 10.19
C GLY A 304 3.49 -0.23 9.63
N VAL A 305 4.39 -0.68 8.76
CA VAL A 305 5.32 0.19 8.03
C VAL A 305 5.09 0.01 6.54
N ALA A 306 4.78 1.12 5.88
CA ALA A 306 4.69 1.19 4.43
C ALA A 306 6.05 1.61 3.86
N ILE A 307 6.53 0.89 2.86
CA ILE A 307 7.83 1.10 2.23
C ILE A 307 7.66 1.25 0.74
N ALA A 308 8.00 2.43 0.23
CA ALA A 308 8.13 2.68 -1.19
C ALA A 308 9.59 2.60 -1.58
N SER A 309 9.90 1.93 -2.68
CA SER A 309 11.27 1.78 -3.15
C SER A 309 11.39 2.14 -4.62
N MET A 310 12.53 2.70 -4.98
CA MET A 310 12.86 3.06 -6.34
C MET A 310 14.04 2.23 -6.81
N VAL A 311 13.86 1.50 -7.91
CA VAL A 311 14.94 0.78 -8.58
C VAL A 311 15.42 1.58 -9.79
N LYS A 312 16.73 1.63 -9.94
CA LYS A 312 17.38 2.23 -11.10
C LYS A 312 18.46 1.30 -11.60
N THR A 313 18.76 1.43 -12.88
CA THR A 313 19.94 0.83 -13.46
C THR A 313 20.92 1.92 -13.88
N GLY A 314 22.14 1.52 -14.24
CA GLY A 314 23.07 2.40 -14.95
C GLY A 314 22.45 2.90 -16.27
N ARG A 315 23.24 3.61 -17.08
CA ARG A 315 22.72 4.14 -18.35
C ARG A 315 22.24 2.99 -19.25
N VAL A 316 20.95 2.97 -19.54
CA VAL A 316 20.42 2.17 -20.65
C VAL A 316 20.88 2.85 -21.94
N PRO A 317 21.34 2.11 -22.97
CA PRO A 317 21.74 2.74 -24.22
C PRO A 317 20.52 3.35 -24.92
N VAL A 318 20.16 4.59 -24.60
CA VAL A 318 19.19 5.42 -25.35
C VAL A 318 19.52 5.43 -26.84
N GLN A 319 20.79 5.17 -27.20
CA GLN A 319 21.24 4.91 -28.55
C GLN A 319 20.37 3.89 -29.32
N LYS A 320 19.92 2.81 -28.68
CA LYS A 320 19.05 1.81 -29.34
C LYS A 320 17.67 2.41 -29.66
N VAL A 321 17.09 3.16 -28.73
CA VAL A 321 15.81 3.86 -28.92
C VAL A 321 15.95 4.94 -29.99
N ALA A 322 17.01 5.75 -29.92
CA ALA A 322 17.29 6.81 -30.88
C ALA A 322 17.49 6.26 -32.29
N GLN A 323 18.27 5.19 -32.47
CA GLN A 323 18.43 4.54 -33.78
C GLN A 323 17.12 3.98 -34.32
N ALA A 324 16.29 3.38 -33.47
CA ALA A 324 14.99 2.85 -33.87
C ALA A 324 13.99 3.98 -34.20
N ALA A 325 14.00 5.07 -33.42
CA ALA A 325 13.19 6.25 -33.65
C ALA A 325 13.56 6.97 -34.96
N VAL A 326 14.85 7.12 -35.26
CA VAL A 326 15.34 7.68 -36.53
C VAL A 326 14.87 6.82 -37.71
N LYS A 327 15.03 5.49 -37.64
CA LYS A 327 14.54 4.58 -38.69
C LYS A 327 13.03 4.67 -38.88
N ALA A 328 12.26 4.83 -37.80
CA ALA A 328 10.82 5.01 -37.87
C ALA A 328 10.46 6.36 -38.51
N PHE A 329 11.17 7.42 -38.14
CA PHE A 329 11.01 8.76 -38.67
C PHE A 329 11.32 8.84 -40.18
N GLU A 330 12.44 8.26 -40.62
CA GLU A 330 12.80 8.18 -42.05
C GLU A 330 11.72 7.49 -42.89
N LYS A 331 11.15 6.39 -42.38
CA LYS A 331 10.03 5.71 -43.05
C LYS A 331 8.80 6.60 -43.19
N MET A 332 8.48 7.40 -42.17
CA MET A 332 7.35 8.34 -42.22
C MET A 332 7.61 9.47 -43.23
N ALA A 333 8.82 10.05 -43.23
CA ALA A 333 9.20 11.07 -44.19
C ALA A 333 9.17 10.56 -45.64
N THR A 334 9.39 9.26 -45.86
CA THR A 334 9.34 8.62 -47.19
C THR A 334 7.92 8.28 -47.63
N GLN A 335 7.02 7.90 -46.70
CA GLN A 335 5.61 7.57 -47.00
C GLN A 335 4.73 8.77 -47.39
N VAL A 336 5.15 10.00 -47.05
CA VAL A 336 4.42 11.24 -47.36
C VAL A 336 4.70 11.75 -48.79
N LYS A 337 5.64 11.14 -49.53
CA LYS A 337 6.03 11.55 -50.90
C LYS A 337 5.21 10.89 -52.04
N ALA A 338 3.94 10.54 -51.83
CA ALA A 338 3.06 9.98 -52.87
C ALA A 338 2.02 11.00 -53.34
#